data_AF-A0A7S0D5U2-F1
#
_entry.id   AF-A0A7S0D5U2-F1
#
_cell.length_a   1.000
_cell.length_b   1.000
_cell.length_c   1.000
_cell.angle_alpha   90.00
_cell.angle_beta   90.00
_cell.angle_gamma   90.00
#
_symmetry.space_group_name_H-M   'P 1'
#
loop_
_entity.id
_entity.type
_entity.pdbx_description
1 polymer ?
#
loop_
_entity_poly.entity_id
_entity_poly.type
_entity_poly.pdbx_seq_one_letter_code
_entity_poly.pdbx_strand_id
1 'polypeptide(L)'
;AASRAAPADAAAEEARRRREAEYGRYGGGGDFAAAERAAADNAFVSAKRAVERTQATLLRVLIAWLHGCAPAVRAFLAPAAHLPVVADLALAESPHVAGLACVLLGCCLSCGDSDETDADADAARGVLDVIVARVGLDAFFARWEEMRRSPEFAAAEAGPTLAPGLTRVTAQRLASGDASQDGASVTASHLYDVDVARFVVAFEEQVKERVISLYARPRGGV
;
A
#
# COMPACT_ATOMS: atom_id res chain seq x y z
N ALA A 1 -34.82 62.06 -46.08
CA ALA A 1 -35.04 61.31 -44.84
C ALA A 1 -34.19 60.05 -44.87
N ALA A 2 -33.17 59.94 -44.02
CA ALA A 2 -32.63 58.67 -43.51
C ALA A 2 -31.43 58.92 -42.55
N SER A 3 -31.66 58.55 -41.29
CA SER A 3 -30.75 58.10 -40.23
C SER A 3 -29.35 58.70 -40.07
N ARG A 4 -29.19 59.44 -38.96
CA ARG A 4 -27.92 59.58 -38.22
C ARG A 4 -28.20 59.47 -36.72
N ALA A 5 -28.51 58.25 -36.27
CA ALA A 5 -28.52 57.88 -34.85
C ALA A 5 -27.68 56.62 -34.72
N ALA A 6 -26.37 56.78 -34.50
CA ALA A 6 -25.44 55.64 -34.45
C ALA A 6 -24.10 55.82 -33.67
N PRO A 7 -23.80 56.92 -32.94
CA PRO A 7 -22.58 56.92 -32.11
C PRO A 7 -22.80 56.66 -30.62
N ALA A 8 -24.01 56.83 -30.09
CA ALA A 8 -24.26 56.77 -28.64
C ALA A 8 -24.42 55.33 -28.11
N ASP A 9 -25.11 54.45 -28.85
CA ASP A 9 -25.35 53.07 -28.42
C ASP A 9 -24.07 52.20 -28.48
N ALA A 10 -23.21 52.44 -29.46
CA ALA A 10 -21.94 51.71 -29.58
C ALA A 10 -20.99 52.01 -28.41
N ALA A 11 -20.93 53.28 -27.97
CA ALA A 11 -20.12 53.68 -26.83
C ALA A 11 -20.66 53.15 -25.49
N ALA A 12 -21.98 53.07 -25.35
CA ALA A 12 -22.62 52.49 -24.17
C ALA A 12 -22.38 50.97 -24.08
N GLU A 13 -22.41 50.27 -25.23
CA GLU A 13 -22.16 48.84 -25.28
C GLU A 13 -20.69 48.48 -25.07
N GLU A 14 -19.75 49.30 -25.57
CA GLU A 14 -18.32 49.14 -25.28
C GLU A 14 -17.98 49.43 -23.81
N ALA A 15 -18.63 50.44 -23.21
CA ALA A 15 -18.48 50.72 -21.78
C ALA A 15 -19.06 49.59 -20.90
N ARG A 16 -20.16 48.96 -21.34
CA ARG A 16 -20.72 47.79 -20.67
C ARG A 16 -19.81 46.57 -20.78
N ARG A 17 -19.23 46.30 -21.96
CA ARG A 17 -18.24 45.23 -22.14
C ARG A 17 -16.96 45.45 -21.33
N ARG A 18 -16.49 46.70 -21.20
CA ARG A 18 -15.36 47.04 -20.33
C ARG A 18 -15.67 46.81 -18.84
N ARG A 19 -16.89 47.16 -18.38
CA ARG A 19 -17.31 46.90 -17.00
C ARG A 19 -17.50 45.42 -16.70
N GLU A 20 -18.03 44.64 -17.64
CA GLU A 20 -18.15 43.18 -17.51
C GLU A 20 -16.76 42.50 -17.48
N ALA A 21 -15.78 43.00 -18.24
CA ALA A 21 -14.39 42.53 -18.18
C ALA A 21 -13.66 42.93 -16.89
N GLU A 22 -13.99 44.09 -16.32
CA GLU A 22 -13.42 44.58 -15.05
C GLU A 22 -13.97 43.79 -13.84
N TYR A 23 -15.26 43.41 -13.87
CA TYR A 23 -15.85 42.51 -12.89
C TYR A 23 -15.37 41.06 -13.03
N GLY A 24 -15.09 40.59 -14.26
CA GLY A 24 -14.47 39.28 -14.50
C GLY A 24 -13.03 39.17 -13.98
N ARG A 25 -12.33 40.30 -13.80
CA ARG A 25 -10.94 40.36 -13.31
C ARG A 25 -10.81 40.30 -11.79
N TYR A 26 -11.86 40.66 -11.05
CA TYR A 26 -11.98 40.47 -9.59
C TYR A 26 -12.63 39.13 -9.21
N GLY A 27 -12.84 38.24 -10.19
CA GLY A 27 -13.33 36.88 -9.96
C GLY A 27 -12.22 35.97 -9.45
N GLY A 28 -11.88 36.08 -8.15
CA GLY A 28 -11.05 35.09 -7.45
C GLY A 28 -11.62 33.65 -7.43
N GLY A 29 -12.77 33.39 -8.08
CA GLY A 29 -13.39 32.07 -8.15
C GLY A 29 -12.57 31.01 -8.88
N GLY A 30 -11.65 31.39 -9.78
CA GLY A 30 -10.75 30.44 -10.46
C GLY A 30 -9.71 29.82 -9.52
N ASP A 31 -9.08 30.64 -8.68
CA ASP A 31 -8.06 30.21 -7.73
C ASP A 31 -8.68 29.42 -6.57
N PHE A 32 -9.88 29.82 -6.12
CA PHE A 32 -10.64 29.07 -5.12
C PHE A 32 -11.13 27.72 -5.66
N ALA A 33 -11.67 27.64 -6.88
CA ALA A 33 -12.09 26.37 -7.47
C ALA A 33 -10.90 25.43 -7.76
N ALA A 34 -9.75 25.98 -8.16
CA ALA A 34 -8.52 25.21 -8.30
C ALA A 34 -8.00 24.72 -6.94
N ALA A 35 -8.03 25.56 -5.90
CA ALA A 35 -7.66 25.20 -4.54
C ALA A 35 -8.60 24.14 -3.94
N GLU A 36 -9.90 24.23 -4.18
CA GLU A 36 -10.90 23.26 -3.73
C GLU A 36 -10.71 21.90 -4.41
N ARG A 37 -10.44 21.87 -5.71
CA ARG A 37 -10.10 20.63 -6.44
C ARG A 37 -8.80 20.01 -5.91
N ALA A 38 -7.76 20.82 -5.72
CA ALA A 38 -6.50 20.35 -5.14
C ALA A 38 -6.69 19.80 -3.72
N ALA A 39 -7.56 20.43 -2.92
CA ALA A 39 -7.90 19.94 -1.58
C ALA A 39 -8.66 18.60 -1.64
N ALA A 40 -9.61 18.44 -2.57
CA ALA A 40 -10.34 17.19 -2.78
C ALA A 40 -9.41 16.05 -3.24
N ASP A 41 -8.50 16.33 -4.18
CA ASP A 41 -7.52 15.35 -4.66
C ASP A 41 -6.57 14.92 -3.53
N ASN A 42 -6.08 15.88 -2.73
CA ASN A 42 -5.25 15.59 -1.57
C ASN A 42 -6.00 14.76 -0.51
N ALA A 43 -7.29 15.03 -0.29
CA ALA A 43 -8.12 14.25 0.63
C ALA A 43 -8.32 12.81 0.12
N PHE A 44 -8.57 12.64 -1.18
CA PHE A 44 -8.69 11.33 -1.81
C PHE A 44 -7.39 10.51 -1.71
N VAL A 45 -6.25 11.11 -2.02
CA VAL A 45 -4.92 10.47 -1.89
C VAL A 45 -4.63 10.08 -0.44
N SER A 46 -4.97 10.96 0.51
CA SER A 46 -4.79 10.70 1.94
C SER A 46 -5.66 9.53 2.42
N ALA A 47 -6.90 9.46 1.96
CA ALA A 47 -7.82 8.35 2.23
C ALA A 47 -7.29 7.03 1.63
N LYS A 48 -6.84 7.03 0.37
CA LYS A 48 -6.23 5.84 -0.28
C LYS A 48 -5.05 5.31 0.53
N ARG A 49 -4.13 6.20 0.94
CA ARG A 49 -2.98 5.85 1.79
C ARG A 49 -3.39 5.32 3.17
N ALA A 50 -4.49 5.79 3.75
CA ALA A 50 -4.99 5.30 5.03
C ALA A 50 -5.56 3.87 4.91
N VAL A 51 -6.28 3.60 3.82
CA VAL A 51 -6.77 2.25 3.50
C VAL A 51 -5.60 1.30 3.28
N GLU A 52 -4.63 1.67 2.45
CA GLU A 52 -3.43 0.86 2.20
C GLU A 52 -2.66 0.53 3.48
N ARG A 53 -2.46 1.53 4.36
CA ARG A 53 -1.82 1.32 5.68
C ARG A 53 -2.61 0.35 6.56
N THR A 54 -3.93 0.48 6.58
CA THR A 54 -4.79 -0.41 7.37
C THR A 54 -4.70 -1.84 6.84
N GLN A 55 -4.79 -2.02 5.51
CA GLN A 55 -4.63 -3.33 4.86
C GLN A 55 -3.26 -3.95 5.15
N ALA A 56 -2.17 -3.18 4.98
CA ALA A 56 -0.83 -3.65 5.28
C ALA A 56 -0.65 -4.04 6.76
N THR A 57 -1.23 -3.26 7.68
CA THR A 57 -1.19 -3.57 9.11
C THR A 57 -1.92 -4.88 9.42
N LEU A 58 -3.12 -5.06 8.86
CA LEU A 58 -3.88 -6.29 9.04
C LEU A 58 -3.15 -7.50 8.46
N LEU A 59 -2.57 -7.37 7.26
CA LEU A 59 -1.78 -8.44 6.64
C LEU A 59 -0.58 -8.83 7.51
N ARG A 60 0.15 -7.85 8.07
CA ARG A 60 1.26 -8.12 9.00
C ARG A 60 0.81 -8.89 10.24
N VAL A 61 -0.33 -8.52 10.83
CA VAL A 61 -0.89 -9.23 11.99
C VAL A 61 -1.27 -10.66 11.61
N LEU A 62 -1.87 -10.87 10.44
CA LEU A 62 -2.19 -12.21 9.94
C LEU A 62 -0.94 -13.06 9.71
N ILE A 63 0.11 -12.49 9.10
CA ILE A 63 1.40 -13.18 8.91
C ILE A 63 1.97 -13.63 10.25
N ALA A 64 1.98 -12.74 11.25
CA ALA A 64 2.46 -13.05 12.59
C ALA A 64 1.62 -14.14 13.29
N TRP A 65 0.33 -14.23 12.98
CA TRP A 65 -0.56 -15.25 13.54
C TRP A 65 -0.42 -16.62 12.84
N LEU A 66 -0.24 -16.63 11.52
CA LEU A 66 -0.19 -17.87 10.73
C LEU A 66 1.20 -18.50 10.73
N HIS A 67 2.25 -17.69 10.80
CA HIS A 67 3.61 -18.21 10.73
C HIS A 67 3.90 -19.17 11.90
N GLY A 68 4.34 -20.39 11.56
CA GLY A 68 4.67 -21.44 12.54
C GLY A 68 3.47 -22.04 13.29
N CYS A 69 2.23 -21.74 12.89
CA CYS A 69 1.02 -22.21 13.59
C CYS A 69 0.05 -22.92 12.64
N ALA A 70 0.18 -24.24 12.49
CA ALA A 70 -0.70 -25.05 11.64
C ALA A 70 -2.20 -24.93 11.97
N PRO A 71 -2.63 -24.91 13.26
CA PRO A 71 -4.04 -24.68 13.59
C PRO A 71 -4.58 -23.32 13.12
N ALA A 72 -3.76 -22.26 13.17
CA ALA A 72 -4.14 -20.94 12.68
C ALA A 72 -4.32 -20.94 11.16
N VAL A 73 -3.40 -21.58 10.44
CA VAL A 73 -3.52 -21.75 8.98
C VAL A 73 -4.79 -22.52 8.63
N ARG A 74 -5.08 -23.64 9.30
CA ARG A 74 -6.33 -24.40 9.07
C ARG A 74 -7.59 -23.57 9.34
N ALA A 75 -7.60 -22.81 10.44
CA ALA A 75 -8.71 -21.91 10.76
C ALA A 75 -8.88 -20.81 9.71
N PHE A 76 -7.76 -20.29 9.19
CA PHE A 76 -7.75 -19.30 8.12
C PHE A 76 -8.24 -19.88 6.78
N LEU A 77 -7.88 -21.12 6.46
CA LEU A 77 -8.26 -21.79 5.21
C LEU A 77 -9.66 -22.42 5.26
N ALA A 78 -10.27 -22.56 6.45
CA ALA A 78 -11.60 -23.16 6.58
C ALA A 78 -12.69 -22.43 5.75
N PRO A 79 -12.71 -21.08 5.69
CA PRO A 79 -13.57 -20.36 4.77
C PRO A 79 -12.98 -20.33 3.34
N ALA A 80 -13.68 -20.93 2.38
CA ALA A 80 -13.24 -21.00 0.98
C ALA A 80 -13.06 -19.62 0.29
N ALA A 81 -13.63 -18.55 0.84
CA ALA A 81 -13.51 -17.20 0.30
C ALA A 81 -12.15 -16.53 0.59
N HIS A 82 -11.42 -16.98 1.61
CA HIS A 82 -10.20 -16.28 2.04
C HIS A 82 -9.06 -16.37 1.01
N LEU A 83 -8.80 -17.56 0.45
CA LEU A 83 -7.71 -17.73 -0.52
C LEU A 83 -7.87 -16.89 -1.79
N PRO A 84 -9.05 -16.89 -2.46
CA PRO A 84 -9.28 -16.00 -3.60
C PRO A 84 -9.07 -14.53 -3.27
N VAL A 85 -9.56 -14.07 -2.10
CA VAL A 85 -9.41 -12.67 -1.67
C VAL A 85 -7.95 -12.29 -1.47
N VAL A 86 -7.15 -13.15 -0.83
CA VAL A 86 -5.71 -12.88 -0.66
C VAL A 86 -4.97 -12.93 -1.99
N ALA A 87 -5.32 -13.85 -2.89
CA ALA A 87 -4.76 -13.90 -4.23
C ALA A 87 -5.08 -12.63 -5.04
N ASP A 88 -6.28 -12.05 -4.86
CA ASP A 88 -6.63 -10.78 -5.50
C ASP A 88 -5.86 -9.59 -4.88
N LEU A 89 -5.62 -9.62 -3.57
CA LEU A 89 -4.77 -8.64 -2.90
C LEU A 89 -3.31 -8.71 -3.40
N ALA A 90 -2.80 -9.90 -3.75
CA ALA A 90 -1.47 -10.07 -4.36
C ALA A 90 -1.35 -9.38 -5.74
N LEU A 91 -2.48 -9.07 -6.39
CA LEU A 91 -2.54 -8.35 -7.65
C LEU A 91 -2.80 -6.84 -7.49
N ALA A 92 -2.94 -6.35 -6.26
CA ALA A 92 -3.21 -4.94 -5.97
C ALA A 92 -2.16 -3.99 -6.58
N GLU A 93 -2.56 -2.74 -6.83
CA GLU A 93 -1.66 -1.68 -7.32
C GLU A 93 -0.58 -1.32 -6.29
N SER A 94 -0.92 -1.41 -5.00
CA SER A 94 0.02 -1.05 -3.93
C SER A 94 1.04 -2.17 -3.75
N PRO A 95 2.35 -1.90 -3.91
CA PRO A 95 3.39 -2.93 -3.80
C PRO A 95 3.46 -3.50 -2.37
N HIS A 96 3.12 -2.70 -1.36
CA HIS A 96 3.10 -3.13 0.03
C HIS A 96 1.98 -4.14 0.31
N VAL A 97 0.77 -3.87 -0.18
CA VAL A 97 -0.37 -4.78 -0.01
C VAL A 97 -0.16 -6.05 -0.81
N ALA A 98 0.28 -5.91 -2.07
CA ALA A 98 0.56 -7.04 -2.95
C ALA A 98 1.67 -7.96 -2.38
N GLY A 99 2.80 -7.39 -1.99
CA GLY A 99 3.91 -8.15 -1.41
C GLY A 99 3.55 -8.83 -0.09
N LEU A 100 2.87 -8.14 0.83
CA LEU A 100 2.43 -8.73 2.10
C LEU A 100 1.38 -9.84 1.89
N ALA A 101 0.50 -9.71 0.88
CA ALA A 101 -0.41 -10.79 0.51
C ALA A 101 0.35 -12.02 -0.01
N CYS A 102 1.40 -11.83 -0.82
CA CYS A 102 2.29 -12.92 -1.23
C CYS A 102 2.97 -13.59 -0.01
N VAL A 103 3.47 -12.81 0.95
CA VAL A 103 4.06 -13.34 2.19
C VAL A 103 3.05 -14.20 2.95
N LEU A 104 1.81 -13.72 3.10
CA LEU A 104 0.73 -14.44 3.79
C LEU A 104 0.38 -15.77 3.11
N LEU A 105 0.32 -15.78 1.78
CA LEU A 105 0.15 -17.01 0.99
C LEU A 105 1.34 -17.95 1.17
N GLY A 106 2.56 -17.41 1.25
CA GLY A 106 3.76 -18.16 1.65
C GLY A 106 3.63 -18.82 3.02
N CYS A 107 3.08 -18.12 4.02
CA CYS A 107 2.81 -18.71 5.34
C CYS A 107 1.82 -19.89 5.26
N CYS A 108 0.84 -19.83 4.35
CA CYS A 108 -0.08 -20.94 4.13
C CYS A 108 0.61 -22.15 3.45
N LEU A 109 1.63 -21.92 2.61
CA LEU A 109 2.43 -22.98 1.98
C LEU A 109 3.37 -23.68 2.96
N SER A 110 3.96 -22.92 3.90
CA SER A 110 4.86 -23.42 4.94
C SER A 110 4.13 -24.11 6.10
N CYS A 111 2.83 -24.36 5.98
CA CYS A 111 2.09 -25.14 6.96
C CYS A 111 2.62 -26.59 6.94
N GLY A 112 3.23 -27.03 8.05
CA GLY A 112 3.63 -28.43 8.24
C GLY A 112 5.11 -28.71 8.54
N ASP A 113 6.01 -27.73 8.58
CA ASP A 113 7.47 -27.99 8.66
C ASP A 113 7.98 -28.78 9.90
N SER A 114 7.15 -29.01 10.92
CA SER A 114 7.54 -29.76 12.13
C SER A 114 6.68 -30.98 12.46
N ASP A 115 5.39 -30.97 12.13
CA ASP A 115 4.42 -32.05 12.39
C ASP A 115 3.36 -32.13 11.26
N GLU A 116 3.83 -32.25 10.01
CA GLU A 116 2.96 -32.29 8.82
C GLU A 116 1.96 -33.45 8.89
N THR A 117 0.66 -33.14 8.97
CA THR A 117 -0.37 -34.14 8.67
C THR A 117 -0.66 -34.15 7.17
N ASP A 118 -1.15 -35.27 6.63
CA ASP A 118 -1.53 -35.36 5.21
C ASP A 118 -2.54 -34.27 4.80
N ALA A 119 -3.41 -33.86 5.73
CA ALA A 119 -4.36 -32.77 5.53
C ALA A 119 -3.67 -31.39 5.37
N ASP A 120 -2.56 -31.14 6.08
CA ASP A 120 -1.79 -29.90 5.93
C ASP A 120 -1.06 -29.87 4.58
N ALA A 121 -0.51 -31.02 4.18
CA ALA A 121 0.15 -31.19 2.90
C ALA A 121 -0.82 -30.92 1.74
N ASP A 122 -2.03 -31.45 1.81
CA ASP A 122 -3.06 -31.25 0.79
C ASP A 122 -3.61 -29.82 0.78
N ALA A 123 -3.75 -29.19 1.95
CA ALA A 123 -4.07 -27.77 2.05
C ALA A 123 -3.00 -26.91 1.39
N ALA A 124 -1.71 -27.16 1.68
CA ALA A 124 -0.59 -26.43 1.07
C ALA A 124 -0.55 -26.61 -0.46
N ARG A 125 -0.85 -27.81 -0.97
CA ARG A 125 -1.00 -28.05 -2.42
C ARG A 125 -2.16 -27.25 -3.02
N GLY A 126 -3.31 -27.24 -2.36
CA GLY A 126 -4.46 -26.44 -2.80
C GLY A 126 -4.16 -24.94 -2.84
N VAL A 127 -3.39 -24.44 -1.87
CA VAL A 127 -2.90 -23.04 -1.88
C VAL A 127 -1.97 -22.80 -3.07
N LEU A 128 -1.03 -23.71 -3.33
CA LEU A 128 -0.12 -23.61 -4.47
C LEU A 128 -0.88 -23.61 -5.80
N ASP A 129 -1.87 -24.47 -5.96
CA ASP A 129 -2.75 -24.51 -7.15
C ASP A 129 -3.45 -23.15 -7.36
N VAL A 130 -3.94 -22.51 -6.29
CA VAL A 130 -4.57 -21.18 -6.35
C VAL A 130 -3.55 -20.11 -6.75
N ILE A 131 -2.34 -20.13 -6.19
CA ILE A 131 -1.27 -19.18 -6.54
C ILE A 131 -0.93 -19.30 -8.02
N VAL A 132 -0.71 -20.51 -8.51
CA VAL A 132 -0.37 -20.79 -9.90
C VAL A 132 -1.51 -20.34 -10.84
N ALA A 133 -2.76 -20.63 -10.47
CA ALA A 133 -3.92 -20.34 -11.32
C ALA A 133 -4.29 -18.85 -11.36
N ARG A 134 -4.15 -18.10 -10.25
CA ARG A 134 -4.64 -16.71 -10.16
C ARG A 134 -3.53 -15.66 -10.26
N VAL A 135 -2.38 -15.92 -9.65
CA VAL A 135 -1.30 -14.93 -9.54
C VAL A 135 -0.20 -15.25 -10.56
N GLY A 136 0.16 -16.53 -10.67
CA GLY A 136 1.36 -17.00 -11.36
C GLY A 136 2.57 -16.94 -10.43
N LEU A 137 3.41 -17.98 -10.46
CA LEU A 137 4.52 -18.12 -9.52
C LEU A 137 5.59 -17.05 -9.72
N ASP A 138 5.88 -16.66 -10.96
CA ASP A 138 6.82 -15.59 -11.27
C ASP A 138 6.33 -14.25 -10.74
N ALA A 139 5.04 -13.94 -10.96
CA ALA A 139 4.43 -12.72 -10.44
C ALA A 139 4.39 -12.71 -8.91
N PHE A 140 4.11 -13.86 -8.29
CA PHE A 140 4.11 -14.02 -6.83
C PHE A 140 5.43 -13.57 -6.19
N PHE A 141 6.57 -14.08 -6.67
CA PHE A 141 7.89 -13.67 -6.18
C PHE A 141 8.28 -12.27 -6.65
N ALA A 142 7.87 -11.86 -7.86
CA ALA A 142 8.15 -10.50 -8.35
C ALA A 142 7.49 -9.41 -7.51
N ARG A 143 6.25 -9.63 -7.02
CA ARG A 143 5.55 -8.69 -6.12
C ARG A 143 6.19 -8.63 -4.73
N TRP A 144 6.68 -9.76 -4.25
CA TRP A 144 7.43 -9.83 -2.99
C TRP A 144 8.73 -9.00 -3.10
N GLU A 145 9.47 -9.17 -4.20
CA GLU A 145 10.71 -8.44 -4.46
C GLU A 145 10.46 -6.94 -4.76
N GLU A 146 9.36 -6.60 -5.43
CA GLU A 146 8.93 -5.21 -5.63
C GLU A 146 8.68 -4.50 -4.30
N MET A 147 8.00 -5.17 -3.35
CA MET A 147 7.82 -4.66 -2.00
C MET A 147 9.18 -4.45 -1.30
N ARG A 148 10.12 -5.39 -1.42
CA ARG A 148 11.45 -5.26 -0.80
C ARG A 148 12.26 -4.10 -1.36
N ARG A 149 12.10 -3.79 -2.64
CA ARG A 149 12.74 -2.64 -3.31
C ARG A 149 12.14 -1.28 -2.95
N SER A 150 10.99 -1.25 -2.27
CA SER A 150 10.38 0.01 -1.83
C SER A 150 11.26 0.73 -0.80
N PRO A 151 11.35 2.07 -0.85
CA PRO A 151 12.19 2.83 0.08
C PRO A 151 11.73 2.65 1.53
N GLU A 152 10.43 2.46 1.77
CA GLU A 152 9.87 2.23 3.10
C GLU A 152 10.34 0.89 3.69
N PHE A 153 10.42 -0.15 2.87
CA PHE A 153 10.92 -1.45 3.29
C PHE A 153 12.43 -1.44 3.50
N ALA A 154 13.19 -0.86 2.55
CA ALA A 154 14.64 -0.74 2.65
C ALA A 154 15.07 0.08 3.88
N ALA A 155 14.34 1.14 4.21
CA ALA A 155 14.57 1.93 5.42
C ALA A 155 14.30 1.13 6.71
N ALA A 156 13.27 0.28 6.71
CA ALA A 156 12.98 -0.59 7.85
C ALA A 156 14.02 -1.72 8.00
N GLU A 157 14.47 -2.32 6.89
CA GLU A 157 15.48 -3.38 6.89
C GLU A 157 16.84 -2.89 7.39
N ALA A 158 17.24 -1.67 6.99
CA ALA A 158 18.47 -1.02 7.46
C ALA A 158 18.52 -0.83 8.99
N GLY A 159 17.37 -0.96 9.67
CA GLY A 159 17.26 -0.78 11.11
C GLY A 159 17.18 0.69 11.52
N PRO A 160 17.02 0.97 12.82
CA PRO A 160 16.99 2.34 13.30
C PRO A 160 18.36 2.94 13.05
N THR A 161 18.45 3.89 12.12
CA THR A 161 19.59 4.81 12.12
C THR A 161 19.49 5.58 13.44
N LEU A 162 20.39 5.26 14.37
CA LEU A 162 20.51 5.96 15.65
C LEU A 162 20.33 7.46 15.37
N ALA A 163 19.29 8.06 15.97
CA ALA A 163 19.07 9.49 15.83
C ALA A 163 20.40 10.19 16.17
N PRO A 164 20.84 11.18 15.36
CA PRO A 164 22.02 11.97 15.72
C PRO A 164 21.78 12.46 17.15
N GLY A 165 22.69 12.08 18.06
CA GLY A 165 22.43 12.01 19.49
C GLY A 165 21.66 13.21 20.02
N LEU A 166 20.76 12.99 21.00
CA LEU A 166 19.90 14.01 21.59
C LEU A 166 20.73 15.19 22.13
N THR A 167 21.03 16.16 21.28
CA THR A 167 21.71 17.38 21.68
C THR A 167 20.68 18.29 22.34
N ARG A 168 21.15 19.18 23.22
CA ARG A 168 20.31 20.21 23.85
C ARG A 168 19.48 21.00 22.83
N VAL A 169 20.00 21.18 21.61
CA VAL A 169 19.32 21.87 20.49
C VAL A 169 18.19 21.02 19.91
N THR A 170 18.39 19.72 19.72
CA THR A 170 17.36 18.79 19.23
C THR A 170 16.23 18.63 20.26
N ALA A 171 16.57 18.55 21.55
CA ALA A 171 15.60 18.49 22.66
C ALA A 171 14.78 19.79 22.76
N GLN A 172 15.42 20.95 22.58
CA GLN A 172 14.74 22.24 22.61
C GLN A 172 13.78 22.40 21.43
N ARG A 173 14.11 21.90 20.23
CA ARG A 173 13.19 21.89 19.07
C ARG A 173 11.98 20.99 19.29
N LEU A 174 12.17 19.79 19.86
CA LEU A 174 11.08 18.90 20.25
C LEU A 174 10.17 19.53 21.33
N ALA A 175 10.75 20.20 22.31
CA ALA A 175 9.99 20.85 23.39
C ALA A 175 9.28 22.14 22.95
N SER A 176 9.78 22.81 21.90
CA SER A 176 9.22 24.08 21.42
C SER A 176 8.05 23.91 20.45
N GLY A 177 7.69 22.67 20.08
CA GLY A 177 6.63 22.40 19.10
C GLY A 177 6.94 22.89 17.68
N ASP A 178 8.13 23.45 17.45
CA ASP A 178 8.62 23.93 16.15
C ASP A 178 9.14 22.77 15.28
N ALA A 179 8.46 21.64 15.39
CA ALA A 179 8.56 20.56 14.43
C ALA A 179 8.02 21.11 13.12
N SER A 180 8.92 21.67 12.30
CA SER A 180 8.74 21.70 10.85
C SER A 180 8.08 20.38 10.43
N GLN A 181 7.15 20.40 9.48
CA GLN A 181 6.29 19.27 9.08
C GLN A 181 7.04 17.91 8.86
N ASP A 182 8.36 17.91 8.82
CA ASP A 182 9.25 16.76 8.98
C ASP A 182 9.14 16.03 10.34
N GLY A 183 8.50 16.59 11.36
CA GLY A 183 8.15 15.89 12.62
C GLY A 183 7.13 14.77 12.42
N ALA A 184 6.45 14.73 11.26
CA ALA A 184 5.72 13.55 10.82
C ALA A 184 6.67 12.35 10.62
N SER A 185 7.97 12.54 10.44
CA SER A 185 8.93 11.45 10.20
C SER A 185 9.11 10.50 11.38
N VAL A 186 8.94 10.95 12.63
CA VAL A 186 9.21 10.10 13.80
C VAL A 186 8.02 9.17 14.15
N THR A 187 6.81 9.48 13.70
CA THR A 187 5.61 8.64 13.95
C THR A 187 4.82 8.25 12.70
N ALA A 188 5.12 8.80 11.52
CA ALA A 188 4.33 8.57 10.30
C ALA A 188 4.94 7.55 9.31
N SER A 189 6.00 6.80 9.65
CA SER A 189 6.69 5.97 8.64
C SER A 189 7.15 4.59 9.10
N HIS A 190 6.31 3.78 9.74
CA HIS A 190 6.65 2.36 9.91
C HIS A 190 5.52 1.43 9.46
N LEU A 191 5.25 1.49 8.15
CA LEU A 191 4.58 0.43 7.41
C LEU A 191 5.22 -0.95 7.69
N TYR A 192 6.52 -0.96 8.01
CA TYR A 192 7.30 -2.13 8.43
C TYR A 192 8.11 -1.81 9.69
N ASP A 193 8.26 -2.83 10.53
CA ASP A 193 9.23 -2.87 11.63
C ASP A 193 10.46 -3.66 11.17
N VAL A 194 11.60 -3.44 11.81
CA VAL A 194 12.89 -4.07 11.50
C VAL A 194 12.79 -5.59 11.56
N ASP A 195 12.10 -6.11 12.58
CA ASP A 195 11.93 -7.55 12.76
C ASP A 195 11.07 -8.15 11.64
N VAL A 196 10.02 -7.42 11.21
CA VAL A 196 9.17 -7.85 10.09
C VAL A 196 9.93 -7.81 8.77
N ALA A 197 10.74 -6.77 8.53
CA ALA A 197 11.53 -6.66 7.31
C ALA A 197 12.54 -7.81 7.21
N ARG A 198 13.28 -8.10 8.29
CA ARG A 198 14.23 -9.22 8.35
C ARG A 198 13.54 -10.58 8.21
N PHE A 199 12.38 -10.75 8.84
CA PHE A 199 11.56 -11.94 8.68
C PHE A 199 11.19 -12.16 7.21
N VAL A 200 10.65 -11.13 6.54
CA VAL A 200 10.21 -11.20 5.14
C VAL A 200 11.36 -11.58 4.20
N VAL A 201 12.57 -11.08 4.46
CA VAL A 201 13.77 -11.43 3.68
C VAL A 201 14.19 -12.88 3.90
N ALA A 202 14.25 -13.33 5.16
CA ALA A 202 14.67 -14.70 5.49
C ALA A 202 13.63 -15.76 5.07
N PHE A 203 12.35 -15.41 5.15
CA PHE A 203 11.23 -16.31 4.88
C PHE A 203 11.07 -16.62 3.37
N GLU A 204 11.52 -15.72 2.49
CA GLU A 204 11.41 -15.92 1.05
C GLU A 204 12.08 -17.22 0.57
N GLU A 205 13.30 -17.51 1.05
CA GLU A 205 14.02 -18.73 0.69
C GLU A 205 13.32 -19.99 1.20
N GLN A 206 12.77 -19.95 2.41
CA GLN A 206 12.00 -21.07 2.98
C GLN A 206 10.77 -21.38 2.12
N VAL A 207 10.06 -20.35 1.64
CA VAL A 207 8.90 -20.53 0.75
C VAL A 207 9.33 -21.09 -0.61
N LYS A 208 10.45 -20.63 -1.18
CA LYS A 208 10.98 -21.18 -2.44
C LYS A 208 11.29 -22.67 -2.32
N GLU A 209 12.00 -23.07 -1.28
CA GLU A 209 12.30 -24.48 -0.99
C GLU A 209 11.02 -25.29 -0.84
N ARG A 210 10.03 -24.76 -0.12
CA ARG A 210 8.74 -25.41 0.08
C ARG A 210 7.98 -25.60 -1.24
N VAL A 211 7.93 -24.58 -2.10
CA VAL A 211 7.31 -24.67 -3.42
C VAL A 211 7.99 -25.75 -4.26
N ILE A 212 9.33 -25.78 -4.30
CA ILE A 212 10.09 -26.81 -5.02
C ILE A 212 9.77 -28.21 -4.49
N SER A 213 9.72 -28.37 -3.16
CA SER A 213 9.37 -29.64 -2.50
C SER A 213 7.97 -30.12 -2.89
N LEU A 214 6.98 -29.22 -2.94
CA LEU A 214 5.62 -29.53 -3.33
C LEU A 214 5.52 -29.95 -4.81
N TYR A 215 6.33 -29.37 -5.69
CA TYR A 215 6.43 -29.82 -7.09
C TYR A 215 7.16 -31.17 -7.24
N ALA A 216 8.22 -31.39 -6.46
CA ALA A 216 9.02 -32.60 -6.50
C ALA A 216 8.29 -33.84 -5.95
N ARG A 217 7.22 -33.62 -5.17
CA ARG A 217 6.32 -34.66 -4.68
C ARG A 217 5.00 -34.63 -5.48
N PRO A 218 5.00 -35.08 -6.75
CA PRO A 218 3.75 -35.24 -7.50
C PRO A 218 2.85 -36.18 -6.70
N ARG A 219 1.53 -35.94 -6.74
CA ARG A 219 0.49 -36.75 -6.07
C ARG A 219 0.91 -38.22 -6.04
N GLY A 220 1.38 -38.68 -4.88
CA GLY A 220 1.79 -40.07 -4.67
C GLY A 220 0.57 -40.93 -4.97
N GLY A 221 0.75 -41.84 -5.93
CA GLY A 221 -0.33 -42.54 -6.62
C GLY A 221 -1.34 -43.20 -5.69
N VAL A 222 -2.60 -43.00 -6.05
CA VAL A 222 -3.66 -43.99 -5.84
C VAL A 222 -3.73 -44.84 -7.09
#